data_AF-A0A9D7RVZ3-F1
#
_entry.id   AF-A0A9D7RVZ3-F1
#
_cell.length_a   1.000
_cell.length_b   1.000
_cell.length_c   1.000
_cell.angle_alpha   90.00
_cell.angle_beta   90.00
_cell.angle_gamma   90.00
#
_symmetry.space_group_name_H-M   'P 1'
#
loop_
_entity.id
_entity.type
_entity.pdbx_description
1 polymer ?
#
loop_
_entity_poly.entity_id
_entity_poly.type
_entity_poly.pdbx_seq_one_letter_code
_entity_poly.pdbx_strand_id
1 'polypeptide(L)'
;MKYSDGTEISVGDRVKLGEDENGIIIGIICNSPNADNEFSKQWSYLKKGFMAEFPRWGLIHYEEAEDDLTFISRSNPEIPKSSEMRKIFSLGDEVIVSNVGGWKKNSKGIIVSEPKNIDTLQGADFFYWVEFDEPQEDTEDEGHQYSKAQILSRFITKYSA
;
A
#
# COMPACT_ATOMS: atom_id res chain seq x y z
N MET A 1 -15.66 11.48 -7.68
CA MET A 1 -15.41 10.78 -8.96
C MET A 1 -16.02 9.40 -8.85
N LYS A 2 -16.44 8.80 -9.96
CA LYS A 2 -17.13 7.51 -9.97
C LYS A 2 -16.54 6.60 -11.03
N TYR A 3 -16.61 5.29 -10.80
CA TYR A 3 -16.37 4.27 -11.81
C TYR A 3 -17.54 4.25 -12.83
N SER A 4 -17.38 3.49 -13.92
CA SER A 4 -18.38 3.32 -14.98
C SER A 4 -19.70 2.69 -14.49
N ASP A 5 -19.65 1.91 -13.40
CA ASP A 5 -20.83 1.33 -12.72
C ASP A 5 -21.57 2.34 -11.81
N GLY A 6 -21.06 3.57 -11.67
CA GLY A 6 -21.60 4.61 -10.81
C GLY A 6 -21.15 4.56 -9.35
N THR A 7 -20.33 3.58 -8.97
CA THR A 7 -19.72 3.45 -7.64
C THR A 7 -18.74 4.61 -7.41
N GLU A 8 -18.79 5.24 -6.24
CA GLU A 8 -17.88 6.34 -5.89
C GLU A 8 -16.48 5.81 -5.63
N ILE A 9 -15.45 6.43 -6.21
CA ILE A 9 -14.05 6.01 -6.05
C ILE A 9 -13.57 6.35 -4.64
N SER A 10 -12.91 5.41 -3.98
CA SER A 10 -12.31 5.57 -2.65
C SER A 10 -10.87 5.06 -2.61
N VAL A 11 -10.04 5.67 -1.75
CA VAL A 11 -8.68 5.20 -1.49
C VAL A 11 -8.74 3.81 -0.86
N GLY A 12 -7.91 2.88 -1.36
CA GLY A 12 -7.89 1.48 -0.97
C GLY A 12 -8.79 0.57 -1.81
N ASP A 13 -9.57 1.12 -2.76
CA ASP A 13 -10.37 0.31 -3.67
C ASP A 13 -9.46 -0.56 -4.56
N ARG A 14 -9.80 -1.86 -4.69
CA ARG A 14 -9.18 -2.75 -5.65
C ARG A 14 -9.85 -2.59 -7.00
N VAL A 15 -9.04 -2.42 -8.03
CA VAL A 15 -9.46 -2.12 -9.39
C VAL A 15 -8.74 -3.03 -10.39
N LYS A 16 -9.42 -3.29 -11.50
CA LYS A 16 -8.92 -4.06 -12.62
C LYS A 16 -8.73 -3.13 -13.82
N LEU A 17 -7.63 -3.31 -14.53
CA LEU A 17 -7.38 -2.69 -15.83
C LEU A 17 -6.90 -3.76 -16.82
N GLY A 18 -7.75 -4.11 -17.79
CA GLY A 18 -7.47 -5.14 -18.77
C GLY A 18 -7.19 -6.51 -18.13
N GLU A 19 -5.96 -7.01 -18.25
CA GLU A 19 -5.51 -8.27 -17.65
C GLU A 19 -4.97 -8.13 -16.21
N ASP A 20 -4.74 -6.90 -15.72
CA ASP A 20 -4.22 -6.69 -14.36
C ASP A 20 -5.37 -6.44 -13.38
N GLU A 21 -5.61 -7.41 -12.50
CA GLU A 21 -6.67 -7.41 -11.49
C GLU A 21 -6.19 -7.03 -10.07
N ASN A 22 -4.95 -6.55 -9.94
CA ASN A 22 -4.34 -6.23 -8.66
C ASN A 22 -4.10 -4.74 -8.47
N GLY A 23 -4.82 -3.89 -9.20
CA GLY A 23 -4.75 -2.44 -9.06
C GLY A 23 -5.32 -1.96 -7.73
N ILE A 24 -4.74 -0.92 -7.15
CA ILE A 24 -5.22 -0.27 -5.94
C ILE A 24 -5.27 1.25 -6.08
N ILE A 25 -6.36 1.87 -5.65
CA ILE A 25 -6.45 3.33 -5.59
C ILE A 25 -5.62 3.82 -4.41
N ILE A 26 -4.51 4.51 -4.66
CA ILE A 26 -3.61 4.97 -3.61
C ILE A 26 -3.90 6.41 -3.15
N GLY A 27 -4.70 7.16 -3.92
CA GLY A 27 -5.03 8.53 -3.53
C GLY A 27 -6.03 9.21 -4.44
N ILE A 28 -6.74 10.19 -3.89
CA ILE A 28 -7.71 11.02 -4.61
C ILE A 28 -7.23 12.47 -4.54
N ILE A 29 -7.08 13.09 -5.70
CA ILE A 29 -6.71 14.49 -5.88
C ILE A 29 -8.02 15.25 -6.06
N CYS A 30 -8.50 15.83 -4.97
CA CYS A 30 -9.66 16.72 -5.01
C CYS A 30 -9.20 18.15 -4.73
N ASN A 31 -9.59 19.08 -5.60
CA ASN A 31 -9.36 20.51 -5.40
C ASN A 31 -10.33 21.07 -4.34
N SER A 32 -10.26 20.52 -3.13
CA SER A 32 -11.01 20.98 -1.97
C SER A 32 -10.06 21.78 -1.07
N PRO A 33 -10.44 22.99 -0.63
CA PRO A 33 -9.63 23.79 0.29
C PRO A 33 -9.39 23.11 1.66
N ASN A 34 -10.05 21.98 1.93
CA ASN A 34 -9.91 21.19 3.15
C ASN A 34 -9.08 19.90 2.98
N ALA A 35 -8.45 19.69 1.81
CA ALA A 35 -7.62 18.50 1.55
C ALA A 35 -6.25 18.64 2.20
N ASP A 36 -6.20 18.61 3.54
CA ASP A 36 -4.97 18.72 4.33
C ASP A 36 -4.18 17.40 4.40
N ASN A 37 -4.20 16.62 3.30
CA ASN A 37 -3.37 15.41 3.19
C ASN A 37 -2.08 15.74 2.43
N GLU A 38 -0.97 15.16 2.88
CA GLU A 38 0.36 15.38 2.30
C GLU A 38 0.44 14.91 0.84
N PHE A 39 -0.41 13.94 0.47
CA PHE A 39 -0.57 13.41 -0.88
C PHE A 39 -1.05 14.47 -1.89
N SER A 40 -2.04 15.29 -1.54
CA SER A 40 -2.60 16.33 -2.40
C SER A 40 -1.59 17.45 -2.65
N LYS A 41 -0.70 17.73 -1.67
CA LYS A 41 0.37 18.72 -1.79
C LYS A 41 1.44 18.25 -2.79
N GLN A 42 1.86 16.99 -2.70
CA GLN A 42 2.85 16.39 -3.62
C GLN A 42 2.35 16.33 -5.07
N TRP A 43 1.06 16.06 -5.27
CA TRP A 43 0.45 15.91 -6.59
C TRP A 43 -0.44 17.10 -7.00
N SER A 44 -0.30 18.24 -6.32
CA SER A 44 -1.15 19.43 -6.49
C SER A 44 -1.16 19.98 -7.91
N TYR A 45 -0.05 19.79 -8.65
CA TYR A 45 0.06 20.20 -10.05
C TYR A 45 -0.88 19.45 -11.01
N LEU A 46 -1.35 18.25 -10.64
CA LEU A 46 -2.33 17.47 -11.41
C LEU A 46 -3.77 18.00 -11.27
N LYS A 47 -4.02 18.90 -10.30
CA LYS A 47 -5.27 19.63 -10.04
C LYS A 47 -6.47 18.78 -9.60
N LYS A 48 -6.77 17.68 -10.29
CA LYS A 48 -7.89 16.78 -10.00
C LYS A 48 -7.60 15.37 -10.48
N GLY A 49 -8.31 14.40 -9.91
CA GLY A 49 -8.28 13.01 -10.38
C GLY A 49 -8.06 12.03 -9.23
N PHE A 50 -7.62 10.83 -9.57
CA PHE A 50 -7.20 9.82 -8.63
C PHE A 50 -5.97 9.08 -9.16
N MET A 51 -5.28 8.41 -8.26
CA MET A 51 -4.04 7.69 -8.52
C MET A 51 -4.29 6.21 -8.27
N ALA A 52 -4.01 5.38 -9.26
CA ALA A 52 -4.14 3.93 -9.20
C ALA A 52 -2.77 3.29 -9.42
N GLU A 53 -2.35 2.41 -8.53
CA GLU A 53 -1.13 1.64 -8.66
C GLU A 53 -1.45 0.23 -9.12
N PHE A 54 -0.84 -0.20 -10.20
CA PHE A 54 -0.97 -1.54 -10.78
C PHE A 54 0.39 -2.25 -10.76
N PRO A 55 0.47 -3.53 -10.39
CA PRO A 55 1.73 -4.28 -10.47
C PRO A 55 2.34 -4.32 -11.86
N ARG A 56 1.52 -4.36 -12.91
CA ARG A 56 1.99 -4.45 -14.30
C ARG A 56 2.26 -3.10 -14.94
N TRP A 57 1.53 -2.06 -14.54
CA TRP A 57 1.53 -0.76 -15.21
C TRP A 57 2.11 0.38 -14.36
N GLY A 58 2.43 0.09 -13.10
CA GLY A 58 2.90 1.07 -12.14
C GLY A 58 1.81 2.06 -11.75
N LEU A 59 2.23 3.28 -11.43
CA LEU A 59 1.36 4.34 -10.94
C LEU A 59 0.74 5.15 -12.09
N ILE A 60 -0.58 5.18 -12.15
CA ILE A 60 -1.36 5.86 -13.20
C ILE A 60 -2.24 6.94 -12.56
N HIS A 61 -2.23 8.13 -13.16
CA HIS A 61 -3.15 9.22 -12.84
C HIS A 61 -4.35 9.18 -13.79
N TYR A 62 -5.55 9.29 -13.20
CA TYR A 62 -6.81 9.39 -13.92
C TYR A 62 -7.50 10.68 -13.54
N GLU A 63 -7.78 11.57 -14.50
CA GLU A 63 -8.67 12.72 -14.24
C GLU A 63 -10.11 12.27 -14.01
N GLU A 64 -10.54 11.26 -14.75
CA GLU A 64 -11.86 10.60 -14.70
C GLU A 64 -11.64 9.09 -14.92
N ALA A 65 -12.53 8.25 -14.40
CA ALA A 65 -12.40 6.81 -14.59
C ALA A 65 -12.68 6.44 -16.05
N GLU A 66 -11.79 5.64 -16.62
CA GLU A 66 -12.00 5.05 -17.94
C GLU A 66 -13.00 3.88 -17.85
N ASP A 67 -13.67 3.58 -18.96
CA ASP A 67 -14.67 2.50 -19.02
C ASP A 67 -14.05 1.12 -18.70
N ASP A 68 -12.78 0.92 -19.07
CA ASP A 68 -12.04 -0.32 -18.83
C ASP A 68 -11.52 -0.45 -17.39
N LEU A 69 -11.58 0.61 -16.60
CA LEU A 69 -11.20 0.59 -15.18
C LEU A 69 -12.37 0.05 -14.35
N THR A 70 -12.30 -1.23 -14.00
CA THR A 70 -13.39 -1.92 -13.31
C THR A 70 -13.12 -1.97 -11.81
N PHE A 71 -14.10 -1.58 -11.00
CA PHE A 71 -14.07 -1.81 -9.56
C PHE A 71 -14.22 -3.32 -9.26
N ILE A 72 -13.30 -3.88 -8.48
CA ILE A 72 -13.33 -5.29 -8.07
C ILE A 72 -13.98 -5.40 -6.69
N SER A 73 -13.39 -4.69 -5.73
CA SER A 73 -13.81 -4.78 -4.35
C SER A 73 -13.29 -3.59 -3.56
N ARG A 74 -14.15 -3.09 -2.70
CA ARG A 74 -13.73 -2.29 -1.57
C ARG A 74 -13.56 -3.28 -0.44
N SER A 75 -12.32 -3.61 -0.11
CA SER A 75 -12.10 -3.99 1.27
C SER A 75 -12.58 -2.78 2.06
N ASN A 76 -13.61 -2.95 2.87
CA ASN A 76 -13.83 -2.05 3.99
C ASN A 76 -12.91 -2.60 5.09
N PRO A 77 -11.62 -2.25 5.17
CA PRO A 77 -11.08 -2.16 6.50
C PRO A 77 -11.87 -0.99 7.08
N GLU A 78 -12.67 -1.25 8.11
CA GLU A 78 -12.73 -0.23 9.14
C GLU A 78 -11.27 0.05 9.47
N ILE A 79 -10.68 1.11 8.88
CA ILE A 79 -9.34 1.55 9.24
C ILE A 79 -9.53 1.90 10.72
N PRO A 80 -9.02 1.08 11.65
CA PRO A 80 -9.26 1.35 13.05
C PRO A 80 -8.63 2.72 13.28
N LYS A 81 -9.41 3.64 13.87
CA LYS A 81 -8.85 4.90 14.38
C LYS A 81 -7.57 4.53 15.14
N SER A 82 -6.51 5.32 15.01
CA SER A 82 -5.17 5.04 15.55
C SER A 82 -5.12 4.55 17.01
N SER A 83 -6.18 4.82 17.79
CA SER A 83 -6.43 4.33 19.14
C SER A 83 -6.89 2.87 19.29
N GLU A 84 -7.38 2.23 18.23
CA GLU A 84 -8.00 0.88 18.21
C GLU A 84 -7.19 -0.14 17.39
N MET A 85 -6.06 0.29 16.82
CA MET A 85 -5.18 -0.58 16.05
C MET A 85 -4.50 -1.62 16.97
N ARG A 86 -5.12 -2.80 17.08
CA ARG A 86 -4.55 -3.98 17.74
C ARG A 86 -3.17 -4.26 17.15
N LYS A 87 -2.16 -4.51 17.99
CA LYS A 87 -0.85 -5.02 17.56
C LYS A 87 -1.09 -6.23 16.66
N ILE A 88 -0.78 -6.10 15.38
CA ILE A 88 -1.06 -7.13 14.36
C ILE A 88 -0.03 -8.26 14.46
N PHE A 89 1.21 -7.92 14.83
CA PHE A 89 2.31 -8.85 14.97
C PHE A 89 3.03 -8.64 16.31
N SER A 90 3.53 -9.73 16.88
CA SER A 90 4.34 -9.74 18.11
C SER A 90 5.80 -10.05 17.79
N LEU A 91 6.71 -9.65 18.68
CA LEU A 91 8.12 -9.99 18.57
C LEU A 91 8.29 -11.52 18.52
N GLY A 92 9.01 -12.02 17.52
CA GLY A 92 9.19 -13.45 17.25
C GLY A 92 8.14 -14.07 16.31
N ASP A 93 7.13 -13.33 15.85
CA ASP A 93 6.21 -13.85 14.82
C ASP A 93 6.96 -14.08 13.51
N GLU A 94 6.79 -15.28 12.93
CA GLU A 94 7.21 -15.58 11.56
C GLU A 94 6.26 -14.94 10.56
N VAL A 95 6.82 -14.29 9.56
CA VAL A 95 6.07 -13.50 8.59
C VAL A 95 6.60 -13.67 7.17
N ILE A 96 5.73 -13.42 6.20
CA ILE A 96 6.08 -13.24 4.80
C ILE A 96 6.01 -11.74 4.49
N VAL A 97 7.09 -11.20 3.95
CA VAL A 97 7.17 -9.86 3.36
C VAL A 97 6.88 -9.97 1.88
N SER A 98 5.91 -9.19 1.39
CA SER A 98 5.54 -9.17 -0.02
C SER A 98 6.56 -8.40 -0.88
N ASN A 99 6.66 -8.80 -2.15
CA ASN A 99 7.50 -8.13 -3.15
C ASN A 99 6.98 -6.74 -3.60
N VAL A 100 5.90 -6.24 -3.00
CA VAL A 100 5.21 -5.01 -3.42
C VAL A 100 5.71 -3.76 -2.67
N GLY A 101 6.92 -3.83 -2.10
CA GLY A 101 7.51 -2.77 -1.28
C GLY A 101 9.00 -2.53 -1.55
N GLY A 102 9.43 -2.68 -2.81
CA GLY A 102 10.83 -2.53 -3.21
C GLY A 102 11.67 -3.81 -3.10
N TRP A 103 11.06 -4.97 -2.83
CA TRP A 103 11.78 -6.25 -2.72
C TRP A 103 11.65 -7.08 -3.98
N LYS A 104 12.76 -7.67 -4.45
CA LYS A 104 12.75 -8.50 -5.68
C LYS A 104 11.91 -9.78 -5.58
N LYS A 105 11.70 -10.30 -4.37
CA LYS A 105 10.93 -11.54 -4.14
C LYS A 105 10.16 -11.50 -2.81
N ASN A 106 9.12 -12.30 -2.73
CA ASN A 106 8.49 -12.60 -1.44
C ASN A 106 9.52 -13.27 -0.54
N SER A 107 9.60 -12.81 0.70
CA SER A 107 10.69 -13.16 1.61
C SER A 107 10.14 -13.57 2.96
N LYS A 108 10.69 -14.63 3.55
CA LYS A 108 10.36 -15.05 4.90
C LYS A 108 11.27 -14.32 5.89
N GLY A 109 10.72 -13.96 7.05
CA GLY A 109 11.48 -13.38 8.14
C GLY A 109 10.73 -13.42 9.47
N ILE A 110 11.34 -12.81 10.47
CA ILE A 110 10.86 -12.77 11.85
C ILE A 110 10.76 -11.32 12.31
N ILE A 111 9.68 -10.98 13.01
CA ILE A 111 9.53 -9.68 13.65
C ILE A 111 10.51 -9.54 14.81
N VAL A 112 11.40 -8.57 14.75
CA VAL A 112 12.45 -8.31 15.77
C VAL A 112 12.31 -6.95 16.46
N SER A 113 11.16 -6.29 16.32
CA SER A 113 10.85 -5.06 17.05
C SER A 113 9.40 -4.96 17.47
N GLU A 114 9.15 -4.11 18.46
CA GLU A 114 7.82 -3.58 18.72
C GLU A 114 7.32 -2.73 17.55
N PRO A 115 5.99 -2.65 17.35
CA PRO A 115 5.40 -1.80 16.31
C PRO A 115 5.69 -0.33 16.57
N LYS A 116 6.13 0.37 15.54
CA LYS A 116 6.25 1.83 15.55
C LYS A 116 5.14 2.44 14.71
N ASN A 117 4.25 3.21 15.33
CA ASN A 117 3.22 3.97 14.62
C ASN A 117 3.85 4.94 13.62
N ILE A 118 3.30 4.99 12.41
CA ILE A 118 3.71 5.90 11.36
C ILE A 118 2.45 6.36 10.62
N ASP A 119 2.35 7.66 10.38
CA ASP A 119 1.38 8.19 9.45
C ASP A 119 1.97 8.08 8.04
N THR A 120 1.36 7.25 7.19
CA THR A 120 1.77 7.09 5.80
C THR A 120 0.83 7.86 4.87
N LEU A 121 1.24 8.05 3.62
CA LEU A 121 0.38 8.59 2.56
C LEU A 121 -0.92 7.77 2.36
N GLN A 122 -0.91 6.51 2.78
CA GLN A 122 -2.03 5.57 2.69
C GLN A 122 -2.73 5.36 4.06
N GLY A 123 -2.57 6.30 5.00
CA GLY A 123 -3.17 6.26 6.34
C GLY A 123 -2.20 5.79 7.45
N ALA A 124 -2.70 5.78 8.69
CA ALA A 124 -1.90 5.31 9.83
C ALA A 124 -1.56 3.82 9.70
N ASP A 125 -0.32 3.46 10.01
CA ASP A 125 0.23 2.12 9.88
C ASP A 125 1.31 1.87 10.96
N PHE A 126 1.89 0.68 10.96
CA PHE A 126 3.04 0.34 11.79
C PHE A 126 4.23 -0.07 10.95
N PHE A 127 5.40 0.40 11.36
CA PHE A 127 6.67 -0.18 11.00
C PHE A 127 7.05 -1.31 11.95
N TYR A 128 7.55 -2.40 11.38
CA TYR A 128 8.25 -3.45 12.08
C TYR A 128 9.64 -3.63 11.48
N TRP A 129 10.62 -3.91 12.33
CA TRP A 129 11.87 -4.49 11.86
C TRP A 129 11.67 -5.98 11.63
N VAL A 130 11.95 -6.41 10.40
CA VAL A 130 11.92 -7.81 10.00
C VAL A 130 13.35 -8.25 9.74
N GLU A 131 13.75 -9.34 10.37
CA GLU A 131 15.00 -10.04 10.06
C GLU A 131 14.68 -11.19 9.11
N PHE A 132 15.31 -11.21 7.95
CA PHE A 132 15.03 -12.18 6.89
C PHE A 132 15.83 -13.46 7.07
N ASP A 133 15.23 -14.59 6.71
CA ASP A 133 15.90 -15.91 6.76
C ASP A 133 17.06 -15.99 5.76
N GLU A 134 16.93 -15.29 4.64
CA GLU A 134 17.98 -15.10 3.64
C GLU A 134 18.18 -13.60 3.38
N PRO A 135 19.40 -13.13 3.06
CA PRO A 135 19.61 -11.74 2.64
C PRO A 135 18.76 -11.40 1.41
N GLN A 136 18.10 -10.24 1.44
CA GLN A 136 17.20 -9.78 0.38
C GLN A 136 17.79 -8.59 -0.37
N GLU A 137 17.48 -8.50 -1.66
CA GLU A 137 17.87 -7.40 -2.51
C GLU A 137 16.71 -6.42 -2.69
N ASP A 138 17.03 -5.14 -2.51
CA ASP A 138 16.16 -4.05 -2.90
C ASP A 138 16.17 -3.89 -4.43
N THR A 139 15.04 -3.50 -4.99
CA THR A 139 14.90 -3.15 -6.41
C THR A 139 15.66 -1.87 -6.79
N GLU A 140 15.90 -0.96 -5.84
CA GLU A 140 16.55 0.33 -6.09
C GLU A 140 18.07 0.31 -5.86
N ASP A 141 18.60 -0.67 -5.12
CA ASP A 141 20.02 -0.78 -4.77
C ASP A 141 20.63 -2.10 -5.26
N GLU A 142 20.99 -2.14 -6.54
CA GLU A 142 21.57 -3.33 -7.17
C GLU A 142 22.90 -3.73 -6.52
N GLY A 143 22.92 -4.92 -5.91
CA GLY A 143 24.11 -5.55 -5.34
C GLY A 143 24.24 -5.43 -3.82
N HIS A 144 23.36 -4.67 -3.15
CA HIS A 144 23.27 -4.65 -1.69
C HIS A 144 22.25 -5.65 -1.18
N GLN A 145 22.68 -6.46 -0.21
CA GLN A 145 21.85 -7.47 0.42
C GLN A 145 21.56 -7.08 1.87
N TYR A 146 20.28 -7.06 2.21
CA TYR A 146 19.78 -6.72 3.54
C TYR A 146 19.32 -7.98 4.24
N SER A 147 19.95 -8.31 5.37
CA SER A 147 19.43 -9.34 6.29
C SER A 147 18.32 -8.81 7.19
N LYS A 148 18.12 -7.49 7.24
CA LYS A 148 17.15 -6.84 8.12
C LYS A 148 16.68 -5.51 7.53
N ALA A 149 15.37 -5.27 7.57
CA ALA A 149 14.77 -4.04 7.05
C ALA A 149 13.54 -3.58 7.83
N GLN A 150 13.16 -2.32 7.62
CA GLN A 150 11.93 -1.74 8.15
C GLN A 150 10.80 -1.94 7.14
N ILE A 151 9.78 -2.69 7.54
CA ILE A 151 8.67 -3.05 6.67
C ILE A 151 7.37 -2.52 7.28
N LEU A 152 6.52 -1.93 6.44
CA LEU A 152 5.17 -1.53 6.83
C LEU A 152 4.29 -2.74 7.02
N SER A 153 3.42 -2.71 8.03
CA SER A 153 2.57 -3.85 8.40
C SER A 153 1.69 -4.36 7.25
N ARG A 154 1.27 -3.47 6.34
CA ARG A 154 0.51 -3.80 5.13
C ARG A 154 1.23 -4.73 4.14
N PHE A 155 2.56 -4.76 4.19
CA PHE A 155 3.39 -5.64 3.33
C PHE A 155 3.79 -6.93 4.04
N ILE A 156 3.30 -7.15 5.26
CA ILE A 156 3.64 -8.29 6.11
C ILE A 156 2.39 -9.16 6.25
N THR A 157 2.54 -10.48 6.06
CA THR A 157 1.49 -11.46 6.33
C THR A 157 2.00 -12.50 7.33
N LYS A 158 1.16 -12.92 8.29
CA LYS A 158 1.56 -13.92 9.27
C LYS A 158 1.79 -15.27 8.56
N TYR A 159 2.95 -15.87 8.79
CA TYR A 159 3.21 -17.22 8.31
C TYR A 159 2.44 -18.20 9.19
N SER A 160 1.41 -18.84 8.63
CA SER A 160 0.71 -19.95 9.29
C SER A 160 1.17 -21.22 8.60
N ALA A 161 1.97 -22.01 9.32
CA ALA A 161 2.37 -23.35 8.89
C ALA A 161 1.19 -24.32 8.84
#